data_AF-A0A9K3HT73-F1
#
_entry.id   AF-A0A9K3HT73-F1
#
_cell.length_a   1.000
_cell.length_b   1.000
_cell.length_c   1.000
_cell.angle_alpha   90.00
_cell.angle_beta   90.00
_cell.angle_gamma   90.00
#
_symmetry.space_group_name_H-M   'P 1'
#
loop_
_entity.id
_entity.type
_entity.pdbx_description
1 polymer ?
#
loop_
_entity_poly.entity_id
_entity_poly.type
_entity_poly.pdbx_seq_one_letter_code
_entity_poly.pdbx_strand_id
1 'polypeptide(L)'
;MTPQKKTLEVDSGNPANIIQCLKHVDLKDVARPVAFLAKMTGHGPLVVQLLGKGLLNPNSMRRLLDNSSPREVKLDVLMIVSDVARMHKDFYEHIKGADILEHLKGFLTHEDPNIRAK
;
A
#
# COMPACT_ATOMS: atom_id res chain seq x y z
N MET A 1 12.46 -28.09 31.96
CA MET A 1 11.42 -27.04 32.12
C MET A 1 11.90 -25.82 31.33
N THR A 2 11.54 -25.76 30.05
CA THR A 2 11.92 -24.67 29.14
C THR A 2 10.94 -23.51 29.34
N PRO A 3 11.40 -22.25 29.46
CA PRO A 3 10.48 -21.13 29.57
C PRO A 3 9.89 -20.86 28.19
N GLN A 4 8.56 -20.99 28.07
CA GLN A 4 7.85 -20.49 26.91
C GLN A 4 8.00 -18.97 26.87
N LYS A 5 8.65 -18.47 25.81
CA LYS A 5 8.55 -17.07 25.42
C LYS A 5 7.09 -16.81 25.08
N LYS A 6 6.38 -16.19 26.02
CA LYS A 6 5.09 -15.57 25.78
C LYS A 6 5.34 -14.42 24.81
N THR A 7 5.16 -14.68 23.51
CA THR A 7 5.05 -13.60 22.52
C THR A 7 3.90 -12.73 23.01
N LEU A 8 4.25 -11.52 23.45
CA LEU A 8 3.27 -10.49 23.77
C LEU A 8 2.55 -10.20 22.45
N GLU A 9 1.34 -10.73 22.31
CA GLU A 9 0.41 -10.26 21.30
C GLU A 9 0.18 -8.79 21.61
N VAL A 10 0.81 -7.95 20.80
CA VAL A 10 0.59 -6.52 20.79
C VAL A 10 -0.79 -6.32 20.17
N ASP A 11 -1.80 -6.34 21.03
CA ASP A 11 -3.19 -6.02 20.70
C ASP A 11 -3.39 -4.48 20.62
N SER A 12 -2.46 -3.80 19.93
CA SER A 12 -2.50 -2.36 19.71
C SER A 12 -2.73 -2.08 18.23
N GLY A 13 -4.01 -1.89 17.85
CA GLY A 13 -4.41 -1.30 16.58
C GLY A 13 -3.77 -1.95 15.35
N ASN A 14 -4.25 -3.14 14.97
CA ASN A 14 -3.77 -3.84 13.79
C ASN A 14 -3.81 -2.90 12.56
N PRO A 15 -2.66 -2.57 11.92
CA PRO A 15 -2.63 -1.70 10.74
C PRO A 15 -3.46 -2.26 9.58
N ALA A 16 -3.80 -3.56 9.62
CA ALA A 16 -4.79 -4.18 8.75
C ALA A 16 -6.18 -3.53 8.79
N ASN A 17 -6.62 -3.03 9.95
CA ASN A 17 -7.95 -2.43 10.08
C ASN A 17 -8.07 -1.15 9.24
N ILE A 18 -6.96 -0.42 9.05
CA ILE A 18 -6.93 0.79 8.21
C ILE A 18 -7.23 0.45 6.75
N ILE A 19 -6.74 -0.69 6.24
CA ILE A 19 -7.03 -1.15 4.86
C ILE A 19 -8.54 -1.35 4.65
N GLN A 20 -9.23 -1.91 5.66
CA GLN A 20 -10.68 -2.07 5.58
C GLN A 20 -11.39 -0.71 5.67
N CYS A 21 -10.95 0.17 6.56
CA CYS A 21 -11.53 1.51 6.71
C CYS A 21 -11.38 2.35 5.44
N LEU A 22 -10.26 2.23 4.71
CA LEU A 22 -10.02 2.96 3.46
C LEU A 22 -11.18 2.84 2.47
N LYS A 23 -11.88 1.71 2.43
CA LYS A 23 -13.03 1.49 1.54
C LYS A 23 -14.15 2.51 1.77
N HIS A 24 -14.27 3.04 2.98
CA HIS A 24 -15.33 3.96 3.41
C HIS A 24 -14.86 5.41 3.57
N VAL A 25 -13.57 5.70 3.38
CA VAL A 25 -13.03 7.07 3.47
C VAL A 25 -13.18 7.76 2.12
N ASP A 26 -13.72 8.97 2.14
CA ASP A 26 -13.79 9.85 0.97
C ASP A 26 -12.40 10.15 0.42
N LEU A 27 -12.28 10.29 -0.90
CA LEU A 27 -11.00 10.47 -1.58
C LEU A 27 -10.24 11.72 -1.09
N LYS A 28 -10.96 12.79 -0.71
CA LYS A 28 -10.39 14.02 -0.15
C LYS A 28 -9.70 13.82 1.21
N ASP A 29 -10.10 12.80 1.96
CA ASP A 29 -9.62 12.51 3.32
C ASP A 29 -8.68 11.30 3.37
N VAL A 30 -8.42 10.66 2.22
CA VAL A 30 -7.69 9.39 2.12
C VAL A 30 -6.17 9.55 2.23
N ALA A 31 -5.64 10.76 2.06
CA ALA A 31 -4.21 11.05 2.03
C ALA A 31 -3.48 10.56 3.29
N ARG A 32 -3.98 10.90 4.48
CA ARG A 32 -3.33 10.52 5.75
C ARG A 32 -3.33 8.99 5.98
N PRO A 33 -4.45 8.27 5.80
CA PRO A 33 -4.45 6.81 5.84
C PRO A 33 -3.46 6.15 4.88
N VAL A 34 -3.38 6.63 3.63
CA VAL A 34 -2.48 6.05 2.61
C VAL A 34 -1.02 6.35 2.95
N ALA A 35 -0.69 7.57 3.37
CA ALA A 35 0.64 7.93 3.84
C ALA A 35 1.09 7.08 5.03
N PHE A 36 0.16 6.77 5.95
CA PHE A 36 0.43 5.86 7.06
C PHE A 36 0.76 4.45 6.56
N LEU A 37 -0.05 3.89 5.64
CA LEU A 37 0.25 2.58 5.06
C LEU A 37 1.59 2.56 4.32
N ALA A 38 1.93 3.62 3.60
CA ALA A 38 3.20 3.72 2.88
C ALA A 38 4.41 3.75 3.83
N LYS A 39 4.28 4.36 5.01
CA LYS A 39 5.30 4.25 6.06
C LYS A 39 5.41 2.81 6.59
N MET A 40 4.28 2.12 6.76
CA MET A 40 4.25 0.74 7.24
C MET A 40 4.84 -0.25 6.24
N THR A 41 4.72 0.00 4.93
CA THR A 41 5.31 -0.87 3.90
C THR A 41 6.84 -0.78 3.83
N GLY A 42 7.42 0.33 4.30
CA GLY A 42 8.86 0.43 4.54
C GLY A 42 9.37 -0.51 5.65
N HIS A 43 8.47 -1.05 6.48
CA HIS A 43 8.79 -2.02 7.53
C HIS A 43 8.50 -3.46 7.08
N GLY A 44 9.55 -4.15 6.58
CA GLY A 44 9.52 -5.52 6.04
C GLY A 44 8.49 -6.49 6.64
N PRO A 45 8.54 -6.79 7.96
CA PRO A 45 7.66 -7.77 8.59
C PRO A 45 6.16 -7.46 8.49
N LEU A 46 5.78 -6.19 8.31
CA LEU A 46 4.39 -5.77 8.25
C LEU A 46 3.78 -5.95 6.86
N VAL A 47 4.58 -5.96 5.80
CA VAL A 47 4.09 -6.08 4.42
C VAL A 47 3.32 -7.36 4.20
N VAL A 48 3.78 -8.50 4.73
CA VAL A 48 3.07 -9.78 4.62
C VAL A 48 1.66 -9.69 5.21
N GLN A 49 1.52 -9.06 6.38
CA GLN A 49 0.23 -8.89 7.04
C GLN A 49 -0.69 -7.95 6.24
N LEU A 50 -0.15 -6.85 5.73
CA LEU A 50 -0.90 -5.87 4.94
C LEU A 50 -1.38 -6.47 3.60
N LEU A 51 -0.52 -7.22 2.91
CA LEU A 51 -0.87 -7.92 1.67
C LEU A 51 -1.99 -8.94 1.90
N GLY A 52 -1.88 -9.75 2.95
CA GLY A 52 -2.93 -10.71 3.34
C GLY A 52 -4.26 -10.06 3.71
N LYS A 53 -4.29 -8.75 3.94
CA LYS A 53 -5.49 -7.96 4.29
C LYS A 53 -5.99 -7.10 3.13
N GLY A 54 -5.37 -7.22 1.96
CA GLY A 54 -5.82 -6.57 0.73
C GLY A 54 -5.22 -5.19 0.49
N LEU A 55 -4.00 -4.93 0.97
CA LEU A 55 -3.25 -3.70 0.68
C LEU A 55 -3.25 -3.36 -0.82
N LEU A 56 -3.05 -4.37 -1.68
CA LEU A 56 -3.03 -4.25 -3.14
C LEU A 56 -4.33 -4.74 -3.79
N ASN A 57 -5.48 -4.55 -3.12
CA ASN A 57 -6.78 -4.89 -3.72
C ASN A 57 -7.03 -4.04 -4.99
N PRO A 58 -7.44 -4.66 -6.12
CA PRO A 58 -7.54 -3.95 -7.40
C PRO A 58 -8.57 -2.81 -7.41
N ASN A 59 -9.69 -2.95 -6.70
CA ASN A 59 -10.69 -1.88 -6.60
C ASN A 59 -10.14 -0.68 -5.80
N SER A 60 -9.41 -0.95 -4.71
CA SER A 60 -8.73 0.09 -3.94
C SER A 60 -7.66 0.78 -4.78
N MET A 61 -6.81 0.02 -5.47
CA MET A 61 -5.73 0.59 -6.29
C MET A 61 -6.26 1.44 -7.43
N ARG A 62 -7.29 0.96 -8.15
CA ARG A 62 -7.97 1.75 -9.19
C ARG A 62 -8.47 3.08 -8.64
N ARG A 63 -9.10 3.06 -7.46
CA ARG A 63 -9.61 4.28 -6.82
C ARG A 63 -8.50 5.25 -6.44
N LEU A 64 -7.40 4.74 -5.86
CA LEU A 64 -6.30 5.57 -5.34
C LEU A 64 -5.33 6.07 -6.43
N LEU A 65 -5.28 5.40 -7.58
CA LEU A 65 -4.45 5.79 -8.72
C LEU A 65 -5.21 6.59 -9.79
N ASP A 66 -6.53 6.74 -9.65
CA ASP A 66 -7.35 7.52 -10.56
C ASP A 66 -6.86 8.97 -10.66
N ASN A 67 -7.11 9.61 -11.81
CA ASN A 67 -6.67 10.99 -12.05
C ASN A 67 -7.21 11.99 -11.04
N SER A 68 -8.42 11.75 -10.49
CA SER A 68 -9.04 12.57 -9.45
C SER A 68 -8.41 12.44 -8.06
N SER A 69 -7.54 11.44 -7.86
CA SER A 69 -6.86 11.25 -6.58
C SER A 69 -5.86 12.37 -6.29
N PRO A 70 -5.76 12.82 -5.03
CA PRO A 70 -4.72 13.76 -4.62
C PRO A 70 -3.33 13.28 -5.03
N ARG A 71 -2.47 14.23 -5.37
CA ARG A 71 -1.11 13.97 -5.84
C ARG A 71 -0.31 13.12 -4.84
N GLU A 72 -0.38 13.46 -3.56
CA GLU A 72 0.29 12.77 -2.47
C GLU A 72 -0.19 11.33 -2.33
N VAL A 73 -1.47 11.06 -2.58
CA VAL A 73 -2.03 9.70 -2.56
C VAL A 73 -1.37 8.85 -3.64
N LYS A 74 -1.24 9.38 -4.87
CA LYS A 74 -0.58 8.66 -5.97
C LYS A 74 0.87 8.35 -5.62
N LEU A 75 1.61 9.33 -5.10
CA LEU A 75 3.02 9.14 -4.71
C LEU A 75 3.18 8.10 -3.59
N ASP A 76 2.30 8.11 -2.60
CA ASP A 76 2.33 7.14 -1.51
C ASP A 76 1.97 5.73 -1.99
N VAL A 77 1.00 5.59 -2.92
CA VAL A 77 0.70 4.28 -3.55
C VAL A 77 1.87 3.79 -4.40
N LEU A 78 2.50 4.66 -5.20
CA LEU A 78 3.69 4.30 -5.96
C LEU A 78 4.83 3.88 -5.04
N MET A 79 5.00 4.55 -3.90
CA MET A 79 5.95 4.13 -2.87
C MET A 79 5.64 2.74 -2.30
N ILE A 80 4.38 2.46 -1.97
CA ILE A 80 3.93 1.14 -1.51
C ILE A 80 4.30 0.06 -2.54
N VAL A 81 3.95 0.27 -3.81
CA VAL A 81 4.23 -0.69 -4.89
C VAL A 81 5.74 -0.90 -5.03
N SER A 82 6.52 0.17 -5.02
CA SER A 82 7.98 0.12 -5.11
C SER A 82 8.61 -0.59 -3.90
N ASP A 83 8.10 -0.38 -2.69
CA ASP A 83 8.57 -1.09 -1.48
C ASP A 83 8.28 -2.59 -1.53
N VAL A 84 7.05 -2.95 -1.92
CA VAL A 84 6.64 -4.36 -2.07
C VAL A 84 7.49 -5.06 -3.14
N ALA A 85 7.70 -4.40 -4.29
CA ALA A 85 8.49 -4.95 -5.39
C ALA A 85 9.97 -5.16 -5.02
N ARG A 86 10.54 -4.27 -4.19
CA ARG A 86 11.92 -4.38 -3.72
C ARG A 86 12.12 -5.45 -2.66
N MET A 87 11.05 -5.89 -2.00
CA MET A 87 11.16 -6.76 -0.83
C MET A 87 11.44 -8.22 -1.20
N HIS A 88 10.64 -8.80 -2.09
CA HIS A 88 10.84 -10.17 -2.56
C HIS A 88 10.05 -10.43 -3.85
N LYS A 89 10.61 -11.25 -4.76
CA LYS A 89 9.96 -11.59 -6.04
C LYS A 89 8.63 -12.32 -5.87
N ASP A 90 8.44 -13.02 -4.75
CA ASP A 90 7.19 -13.74 -4.48
C ASP A 90 6.02 -12.77 -4.35
N PHE A 91 6.26 -11.50 -3.99
CA PHE A 91 5.20 -10.51 -3.93
C PHE A 91 4.78 -9.95 -5.30
N TYR A 92 5.42 -10.36 -6.40
CA TYR A 92 5.04 -9.92 -7.74
C TYR A 92 3.65 -10.43 -8.13
N GLU A 93 3.21 -11.57 -7.59
CA GLU A 93 1.85 -12.04 -7.81
C GLU A 93 0.79 -11.11 -7.21
N HIS A 94 1.08 -10.49 -6.06
CA HIS A 94 0.20 -9.49 -5.45
C HIS A 94 0.17 -8.20 -6.28
N ILE A 95 1.32 -7.75 -6.80
CA ILE A 95 1.39 -6.57 -7.68
C ILE A 95 0.64 -6.84 -8.99
N LYS A 96 0.80 -8.04 -9.57
CA LYS A 96 0.05 -8.46 -10.76
C LYS A 96 -1.46 -8.48 -10.49
N GLY A 97 -1.87 -9.03 -9.35
CA GLY A 97 -3.28 -9.09 -8.93
C GLY A 97 -3.90 -7.73 -8.61
N ALA A 98 -3.08 -6.69 -8.47
CA ALA A 98 -3.53 -5.32 -8.20
C ALA A 98 -4.11 -4.61 -9.43
N ASP A 99 -3.90 -5.15 -10.64
CA ASP A 99 -4.44 -4.60 -11.91
C ASP A 99 -4.03 -3.13 -12.18
N ILE A 100 -2.78 -2.78 -11.87
CA ILE A 100 -2.27 -1.39 -11.94
C ILE A 100 -1.38 -1.08 -13.15
N LEU A 101 -1.08 -2.06 -14.00
CA LEU A 101 -0.07 -1.91 -15.07
C LEU A 101 -0.33 -0.70 -15.99
N GLU A 102 -1.57 -0.49 -16.41
CA GLU A 102 -1.91 0.62 -17.29
C GLU A 102 -1.80 1.98 -16.59
N HIS A 103 -2.10 2.06 -15.29
CA HIS A 103 -1.86 3.26 -14.49
C HIS A 103 -0.36 3.57 -14.42
N LEU A 104 0.46 2.56 -14.13
CA LEU A 104 1.92 2.71 -14.07
C LEU A 104 2.51 3.20 -15.39
N LYS A 105 2.08 2.62 -16.52
CA LYS A 105 2.49 3.10 -17.86
C LYS A 105 2.13 4.56 -18.08
N GLY A 106 0.92 4.96 -17.70
CA GLY A 106 0.47 6.36 -17.78
C GLY A 106 1.35 7.30 -16.95
N PHE A 107 1.83 6.84 -15.78
CA PHE A 107 2.70 7.64 -14.93
C PHE A 107 4.09 7.89 -15.50
N LEU A 108 4.60 7.06 -16.40
CA LEU A 108 5.91 7.26 -17.05
C LEU A 108 5.97 8.56 -17.87
N THR A 109 4.83 9.03 -18.36
CA THR A 109 4.70 10.28 -19.14
C THR A 109 3.94 11.38 -18.39
N HIS A 110 3.75 11.22 -17.08
CA HIS A 110 3.02 12.21 -16.27
C HIS A 110 3.74 13.55 -16.24
N GLU A 111 3.03 14.68 -16.18
CA GLU A 111 3.64 16.03 -16.16
C GLU A 111 4.54 16.28 -14.95
N ASP A 112 4.13 15.76 -13.78
CA ASP A 112 4.91 15.86 -12.54
C ASP A 112 6.13 14.93 -12.54
N PRO A 113 7.36 15.46 -12.44
CA PRO A 113 8.58 14.64 -12.41
C PRO A 113 8.66 13.69 -11.22
N ASN A 114 8.06 14.02 -10.08
CA ASN A 114 8.11 13.16 -8.90
C ASN A 114 7.23 11.92 -9.05
N ILE A 115 6.11 12.05 -9.77
CA ILE A 115 5.26 10.89 -10.12
C ILE A 115 6.01 10.00 -11.11
N ARG A 116 6.68 10.58 -12.12
CA ARG A 116 7.48 9.81 -13.08
C ARG A 116 8.65 9.07 -12.43
N ALA A 117 9.27 9.67 -11.43
CA ALA A 117 10.49 9.15 -10.81
C ALA A 117 10.24 8.03 -9.78
N LYS A 118 8.98 7.79 -9.40
CA LYS A 118 8.63 6.87 -8.32
C LYS A 118 8.30 5.46 -8.83
#